data_AF-A0ABD5PZT3-F1
#
_entry.id   AF-A0ABD5PZT3-F1
#
_cell.length_a   1.000
_cell.length_b   1.000
_cell.length_c   1.000
_cell.angle_alpha   90.00
_cell.angle_beta   90.00
_cell.angle_gamma   90.00
#
_symmetry.space_group_name_H-M   'P 1'
#
loop_
_entity.id
_entity.type
_entity.pdbx_description
1 polymer ?
#
loop_
_entity_poly.entity_id
_entity_poly.type
_entity_poly.pdbx_seq_one_letter_code
_entity_poly.pdbx_strand_id
1 'polypeptide(L)'
;MRRREFLAGTGLAAVGGLAGCLGGGDPTPPPRKSFVLPELETDAKTLRIRIEDAPSVRVRADASGPSTTGSGADDGPGATGRTGDADDFEAAPKTRHGRAWWHGGEYAAKWYTDHGEEVTKRDVTVEEVGVAFFYNHWGKFNQPALPGAGPVDWDRTFGPEAVGELTDSDDALTHDLDSRGRYRVGAHVVTESGRDLGWECVDFTAEPRIERGTPGYYVSDPWKVSPRI
;
A
#
# COMPACT_ATOMS: atom_id res chain seq x y z
N MET A 1 -68.97 -20.15 2.60
CA MET A 1 -68.45 -21.30 1.83
C MET A 1 -67.68 -20.72 0.64
N ARG A 2 -66.34 -20.85 0.61
CA ARG A 2 -65.55 -21.76 -0.27
C ARG A 2 -65.84 -21.54 -1.76
N ARG A 3 -64.91 -21.42 -2.70
CA ARG A 3 -63.43 -21.40 -2.82
C ARG A 3 -63.20 -20.81 -4.23
N ARG A 4 -62.23 -19.93 -4.44
CA ARG A 4 -61.69 -19.69 -5.78
C ARG A 4 -60.31 -20.32 -5.80
N GLU A 5 -60.22 -21.45 -6.49
CA GLU A 5 -59.00 -22.17 -6.80
C GLU A 5 -58.26 -21.43 -7.91
N PHE A 6 -56.96 -21.22 -7.73
CA PHE A 6 -56.02 -20.88 -8.79
C PHE A 6 -54.85 -21.87 -8.66
N LEU A 7 -54.84 -22.87 -9.53
CA LEU A 7 -53.70 -23.76 -9.83
C LEU A 7 -53.25 -23.33 -11.25
N ALA A 8 -52.04 -22.80 -11.43
CA ALA A 8 -50.74 -23.49 -11.53
C ALA A 8 -50.30 -23.69 -13.00
N GLY A 9 -49.04 -23.35 -13.30
CA GLY A 9 -48.36 -23.68 -14.57
C GLY A 9 -47.55 -22.50 -15.14
N THR A 10 -46.37 -22.17 -14.60
CA THR A 10 -45.01 -22.64 -14.96
C THR A 10 -44.33 -21.88 -16.11
N GLY A 11 -43.16 -21.29 -15.81
CA GLY A 11 -42.02 -21.34 -16.74
C GLY A 11 -41.33 -20.03 -17.09
N LEU A 12 -40.67 -19.37 -16.14
CA LEU A 12 -39.54 -18.48 -16.44
C LEU A 12 -38.44 -18.69 -15.38
N ALA A 13 -37.47 -19.54 -15.72
CA ALA A 13 -36.23 -19.68 -14.98
C ALA A 13 -35.25 -18.59 -15.45
N ALA A 14 -35.16 -17.49 -14.72
CA ALA A 14 -34.09 -16.49 -14.87
C ALA A 14 -34.06 -15.53 -13.67
N VAL A 15 -33.37 -15.92 -12.59
CA VAL A 15 -32.64 -15.03 -11.67
C VAL A 15 -31.59 -15.96 -11.04
N GLY A 16 -30.27 -15.86 -11.26
CA GLY A 16 -29.47 -14.64 -11.37
C GLY A 16 -28.78 -14.42 -10.03
N GLY A 17 -27.48 -14.73 -9.94
CA GLY A 17 -26.61 -14.31 -8.84
C GLY A 17 -26.51 -15.28 -7.67
N LEU A 18 -25.33 -15.86 -7.52
CA LEU A 18 -24.89 -16.58 -6.33
C LEU A 18 -25.08 -15.69 -5.09
N ALA A 19 -26.04 -16.06 -4.24
CA ALA A 19 -26.16 -15.52 -2.90
C ALA A 19 -25.05 -16.12 -2.02
N GLY A 20 -23.86 -15.51 -2.08
CA GLY A 20 -22.75 -15.74 -1.16
C GLY A 20 -22.86 -14.83 0.07
N CYS A 21 -23.94 -14.96 0.84
CA CYS A 21 -24.04 -14.32 2.16
C CYS A 21 -24.64 -15.32 3.16
N LEU A 22 -23.83 -16.28 3.60
CA LEU A 22 -24.11 -17.07 4.81
C LEU A 22 -22.80 -17.37 5.56
N GLY A 23 -22.52 -16.56 6.59
CA GLY A 23 -22.05 -17.05 7.89
C GLY A 23 -20.58 -17.44 8.06
N GLY A 24 -19.73 -16.43 8.20
CA GLY A 24 -18.38 -16.50 8.77
C GLY A 24 -17.73 -15.15 8.53
N GLY A 25 -17.30 -14.43 9.57
CA GLY A 25 -16.76 -13.08 9.41
C GLY A 25 -15.45 -13.12 8.64
N ASP A 26 -15.51 -12.96 7.31
CA ASP A 26 -14.31 -12.81 6.50
C ASP A 26 -13.61 -11.51 6.94
N PRO A 27 -12.31 -11.58 7.27
CA PRO A 27 -11.58 -10.38 7.63
C PRO A 27 -11.67 -9.36 6.50
N THR A 28 -11.88 -8.09 6.84
CA THR A 28 -11.81 -6.99 5.88
C THR A 28 -10.57 -7.15 5.00
N PRO A 29 -10.67 -7.05 3.66
CA PRO A 29 -9.54 -7.31 2.77
C PRO A 29 -8.31 -6.53 3.20
N PRO A 30 -7.16 -7.20 3.39
CA PRO A 30 -5.95 -6.56 3.87
C PRO A 30 -5.44 -5.55 2.84
N PRO A 31 -4.46 -4.72 3.23
CA PRO A 31 -3.68 -3.98 2.25
C PRO A 31 -3.16 -4.87 1.12
N ARG A 32 -2.92 -4.28 -0.04
CA ARG A 32 -2.47 -4.95 -1.26
C ARG A 32 -1.00 -5.37 -1.17
N LYS A 33 -0.70 -6.64 -1.44
CA LYS A 33 0.70 -7.08 -1.61
C LYS A 33 1.27 -6.44 -2.86
N SER A 34 2.46 -5.87 -2.74
CA SER A 34 3.17 -5.32 -3.87
C SER A 34 4.67 -5.39 -3.67
N PHE A 35 5.35 -5.48 -4.80
CA PHE A 35 6.78 -5.57 -5.00
C PHE A 35 7.13 -4.46 -5.98
N VAL A 36 7.36 -3.26 -5.47
CA VAL A 36 7.52 -2.05 -6.30
C VAL A 36 8.72 -1.27 -5.80
N LEU A 37 8.69 -0.93 -4.51
CA LEU A 37 9.83 -0.36 -3.81
C LEU A 37 10.55 -1.51 -3.09
N PRO A 38 11.80 -1.87 -3.44
CA PRO A 38 12.65 -2.74 -2.62
C PRO A 38 13.04 -1.99 -1.34
N GLU A 39 13.80 -2.60 -0.44
CA GLU A 39 14.25 -1.97 0.80
C GLU A 39 14.87 -0.58 0.57
N LEU A 40 14.53 0.39 1.44
CA LEU A 40 15.04 1.75 1.30
C LEU A 40 16.42 1.82 1.93
N GLU A 41 17.34 2.47 1.24
CA GLU A 41 18.72 2.60 1.68
C GLU A 41 19.11 4.07 1.84
N THR A 42 20.12 4.32 2.66
CA THR A 42 20.71 5.64 2.81
C THR A 42 22.21 5.57 2.63
N ASP A 43 22.74 6.56 1.92
CA ASP A 43 24.17 6.85 1.84
C ASP A 43 24.42 8.22 2.47
N ALA A 44 25.07 8.23 3.63
CA ALA A 44 25.20 9.40 4.50
C ALA A 44 23.84 10.10 4.72
N LYS A 45 23.60 11.25 4.07
CA LYS A 45 22.37 12.03 4.19
C LYS A 45 21.40 11.82 3.03
N THR A 46 21.75 11.02 2.04
CA THR A 46 20.96 10.84 0.83
C THR A 46 20.19 9.53 0.92
N LEU A 47 18.87 9.61 0.79
CA LEU A 47 17.98 8.48 0.58
C LEU A 47 18.16 7.98 -0.85
N ARG A 48 18.42 6.68 -1.00
CA ARG A 48 18.46 5.96 -2.27
C ARG A 48 17.15 5.22 -2.47
N ILE A 49 16.38 5.63 -3.47
CA ILE A 49 15.08 5.07 -3.81
C ILE A 49 15.25 4.25 -5.09
N ARG A 50 15.33 2.93 -4.92
CA ARG A 50 15.32 1.99 -6.03
C ARG A 50 13.90 1.61 -6.40
N ILE A 51 13.74 1.06 -7.61
CA ILE A 51 12.50 0.45 -8.08
C ILE A 51 12.82 -1.01 -8.43
N GLU A 52 11.89 -1.92 -8.16
CA GLU A 52 12.03 -3.31 -8.56
C GLU A 52 12.07 -3.44 -10.10
N ASP A 53 13.01 -4.22 -10.63
CA ASP A 53 13.16 -4.47 -12.08
C ASP A 53 11.88 -5.03 -12.72
N ALA A 54 11.11 -5.81 -11.96
CA ALA A 54 9.83 -6.37 -12.36
C ALA A 54 8.75 -6.00 -11.33
N PRO A 55 8.29 -4.74 -11.34
CA PRO A 55 7.39 -4.26 -10.31
C PRO A 55 6.01 -4.91 -10.50
N SER A 56 5.39 -5.30 -9.40
CA SER A 56 4.15 -6.07 -9.43
C SER A 56 3.29 -5.88 -8.20
N VAL A 57 1.98 -6.10 -8.36
CA VAL A 57 0.98 -6.01 -7.29
C VAL A 57 0.05 -7.22 -7.31
N ARG A 58 -0.62 -7.50 -6.19
CA ARG A 58 -1.77 -8.43 -6.14
C ARG A 58 -3.06 -7.63 -6.34
N VAL A 59 -3.87 -7.98 -7.34
CA VAL A 59 -5.20 -7.40 -7.53
C VAL A 59 -6.25 -8.49 -7.45
N ARG A 60 -7.50 -8.13 -7.18
CA ARG A 60 -8.61 -9.07 -7.32
C ARG A 60 -8.71 -9.56 -8.76
N ALA A 61 -8.98 -10.86 -8.93
CA ALA A 61 -9.05 -11.51 -10.25
C ALA A 61 -10.22 -10.99 -11.10
N ASP A 62 -11.32 -10.59 -10.47
CA ASP A 62 -12.51 -10.00 -11.08
C ASP A 62 -12.38 -8.51 -11.41
N ALA A 63 -11.27 -7.87 -11.02
CA ALA A 63 -11.01 -6.46 -11.30
C ALA A 63 -10.80 -6.16 -12.80
N SER A 64 -11.17 -7.05 -13.72
CA SER A 64 -11.05 -6.84 -15.17
C SER A 64 -12.08 -5.84 -15.76
N GLY A 65 -12.81 -5.10 -14.90
CA GLY A 65 -13.70 -4.01 -15.30
C GLY A 65 -13.05 -2.62 -15.13
N PRO A 66 -13.54 -1.58 -15.83
CA PRO A 66 -13.08 -0.22 -15.60
C PRO A 66 -13.33 0.12 -14.14
N SER A 67 -12.25 0.31 -13.36
CA SER A 67 -12.37 0.99 -12.08
C SER A 67 -12.82 2.39 -12.38
N THR A 68 -14.09 2.68 -12.10
CA THR A 68 -14.57 4.04 -11.91
C THR A 68 -13.55 4.73 -11.02
N THR A 69 -12.92 5.76 -11.58
CA THR A 69 -12.07 6.72 -10.91
C THR A 69 -12.82 7.23 -9.69
N GLY A 70 -12.56 6.59 -8.55
CA GLY A 70 -12.96 7.08 -7.26
C GLY A 70 -11.97 8.15 -6.87
N SER A 71 -12.14 9.35 -7.43
CA SER A 71 -11.81 10.59 -6.74
C SER A 71 -12.75 10.71 -5.54
N GLY A 72 -12.57 9.81 -4.58
CA GLY A 72 -13.20 9.83 -3.28
C GLY A 72 -12.07 10.00 -2.31
N ALA A 73 -11.84 11.24 -1.89
CA ALA A 73 -11.36 11.47 -0.55
C ALA A 73 -12.36 10.78 0.38
N ASP A 74 -12.09 9.51 0.70
CA ASP A 74 -12.72 8.91 1.86
C ASP A 74 -12.16 9.71 3.04
N ASP A 75 -12.96 10.71 3.47
CA ASP A 75 -12.97 11.28 4.81
C ASP A 75 -13.30 10.18 5.83
N GLY A 76 -12.58 9.07 5.77
CA GLY A 76 -12.46 8.14 6.86
C GLY A 76 -11.84 8.91 8.02
N PRO A 77 -12.43 8.88 9.22
CA PRO A 77 -11.89 9.59 10.37
C PRO A 77 -10.40 9.24 10.47
N GLY A 78 -9.56 10.25 10.30
CA GLY A 78 -8.10 10.10 10.23
C GLY A 78 -7.67 9.14 11.32
N ALA A 79 -7.13 7.99 10.91
CA ALA A 79 -6.91 6.87 11.81
C ALA A 79 -6.04 7.31 12.98
N THR A 80 -6.64 7.48 14.15
CA THR A 80 -5.99 7.76 15.44
C THR A 80 -5.17 6.57 15.96
N GLY A 81 -4.80 5.63 15.09
CA GLY A 81 -4.17 4.35 15.44
C GLY A 81 -2.64 4.33 15.31
N ARG A 82 -1.99 5.46 15.01
CA ARG A 82 -0.51 5.56 15.14
C ARG A 82 -0.07 6.12 16.49
N THR A 83 -1.02 6.64 17.27
CA THR A 83 -0.78 7.18 18.61
C THR A 83 -1.18 6.17 19.68
N GLY A 84 -0.17 5.54 20.27
CA GLY A 84 -0.34 4.54 21.32
C GLY A 84 0.09 3.19 20.78
N ASP A 85 1.23 2.70 21.29
CA ASP A 85 1.72 1.33 21.15
C ASP A 85 1.38 0.68 19.80
N ALA A 86 2.20 0.98 18.79
CA ALA A 86 2.36 0.04 17.68
C ALA A 86 2.78 -1.28 18.32
N ASP A 87 1.87 -2.25 18.38
CA ASP A 87 2.20 -3.62 18.74
C ASP A 87 3.47 -3.96 17.95
N ASP A 88 4.54 -4.12 18.74
CA ASP A 88 5.94 -4.28 18.40
C ASP A 88 6.20 -4.38 16.88
N PHE A 89 6.87 -3.39 16.27
CA PHE A 89 7.30 -3.49 14.86
C PHE A 89 7.95 -4.86 14.57
N GLU A 90 8.58 -5.47 15.59
CA GLU A 90 9.11 -6.82 15.54
C GLU A 90 8.08 -7.94 15.40
N ALA A 91 6.90 -7.82 16.00
CA ALA A 91 5.80 -8.78 15.93
C ALA A 91 4.88 -8.57 14.72
N ALA A 92 4.86 -7.37 14.13
CA ALA A 92 4.01 -7.07 12.99
C ALA A 92 4.39 -7.92 11.75
N PRO A 93 3.43 -8.45 10.98
CA PRO A 93 3.76 -9.18 9.76
C PRO A 93 4.55 -8.33 8.77
N LYS A 94 5.64 -8.91 8.28
CA LYS A 94 6.58 -8.25 7.40
C LYS A 94 6.43 -8.72 5.96
N THR A 95 6.69 -7.83 5.02
CA THR A 95 6.86 -8.21 3.60
C THR A 95 8.22 -8.87 3.37
N ARG A 96 8.46 -9.41 2.17
CA ARG A 96 9.79 -9.97 1.80
C ARG A 96 10.94 -8.96 1.92
N HIS A 97 10.63 -7.66 1.99
CA HIS A 97 11.58 -6.56 2.13
C HIS A 97 11.74 -6.08 3.58
N GLY A 98 11.41 -6.91 4.58
CA GLY A 98 11.57 -6.59 6.00
C GLY A 98 10.61 -5.54 6.58
N ARG A 99 9.67 -5.01 5.77
CA ARG A 99 8.75 -3.94 6.18
C ARG A 99 7.52 -4.46 6.88
N ALA A 100 7.18 -3.88 8.03
CA ALA A 100 5.90 -4.12 8.70
C ALA A 100 4.73 -3.63 7.83
N TRP A 101 3.59 -4.30 7.90
CA TRP A 101 2.47 -3.99 7.03
C TRP A 101 1.37 -3.19 7.74
N TRP A 102 1.19 -1.95 7.33
CA TRP A 102 0.19 -1.05 7.94
C TRP A 102 -1.22 -1.56 7.69
N HIS A 103 -2.04 -1.70 8.73
CA HIS A 103 -3.35 -2.37 8.71
C HIS A 103 -3.35 -3.84 8.25
N GLY A 104 -2.18 -4.46 8.04
CA GLY A 104 -2.09 -5.87 7.71
C GLY A 104 -2.47 -6.74 8.90
N GLY A 105 -1.89 -6.48 10.07
CA GLY A 105 -2.03 -7.34 11.26
C GLY A 105 -1.71 -8.82 10.97
N GLU A 106 -1.73 -9.69 11.98
CA GLU A 106 -1.51 -11.13 11.78
C GLU A 106 -2.49 -11.77 10.78
N TYR A 107 -3.70 -11.19 10.67
CA TYR A 107 -4.75 -11.71 9.79
C TYR A 107 -4.42 -11.61 8.31
N ALA A 108 -3.62 -10.64 7.85
CA ALA A 108 -3.36 -10.44 6.42
C ALA A 108 -2.73 -11.67 5.77
N ALA A 109 -1.77 -12.31 6.44
CA ALA A 109 -1.12 -13.51 5.90
C ALA A 109 -2.15 -14.63 5.69
N LYS A 110 -3.01 -14.87 6.69
CA LYS A 110 -4.09 -15.86 6.62
C LYS A 110 -5.07 -15.53 5.50
N TRP A 111 -5.49 -14.28 5.38
CA TRP A 111 -6.42 -13.83 4.35
C TRP A 111 -5.89 -14.14 2.94
N TYR A 112 -4.62 -13.82 2.64
CA TYR A 112 -4.06 -14.15 1.32
C TYR A 112 -3.92 -15.65 1.05
N THR A 113 -3.78 -16.46 2.10
CA THR A 113 -3.77 -17.92 1.97
C THR A 113 -5.17 -18.44 1.63
N ASP A 114 -6.19 -17.93 2.32
CA ASP A 114 -7.58 -18.36 2.12
C ASP A 114 -8.17 -17.85 0.78
N HIS A 115 -7.79 -16.64 0.37
CA HIS A 115 -8.31 -15.97 -0.82
C HIS A 115 -7.30 -15.98 -1.99
N GLY A 116 -6.38 -16.95 -2.01
CA GLY A 116 -5.31 -17.03 -3.01
C GLY A 116 -5.80 -17.13 -4.45
N GLU A 117 -6.96 -17.78 -4.67
CA GLU A 117 -7.60 -17.92 -5.98
C GLU A 117 -8.34 -16.64 -6.43
N GLU A 118 -8.69 -15.77 -5.48
CA GLU A 118 -9.37 -14.50 -5.76
C GLU A 118 -8.39 -13.38 -6.14
N VAL A 119 -7.08 -13.60 -6.01
CA VAL A 119 -6.07 -12.55 -6.15
C VAL A 119 -4.95 -12.95 -7.11
N THR A 120 -4.84 -12.20 -8.20
CA THR A 120 -3.83 -12.43 -9.24
C THR A 120 -2.67 -11.46 -9.09
N LYS A 121 -1.43 -11.95 -9.28
CA LYS A 121 -0.25 -11.10 -9.42
C LYS A 121 -0.29 -10.45 -10.80
N ARG A 122 -0.13 -9.13 -10.87
CA ARG A 122 -0.02 -8.35 -12.11
C ARG A 122 1.25 -7.56 -12.09
N ASP A 123 1.94 -7.54 -13.22
CA ASP A 123 3.05 -6.63 -13.46
C ASP A 123 2.49 -5.22 -13.69
N VAL A 124 3.24 -4.23 -13.25
CA VAL A 124 2.85 -2.82 -13.27
C VAL A 124 4.00 -1.97 -13.78
N THR A 125 3.68 -0.76 -14.20
CA THR A 125 4.64 0.30 -14.48
C THR A 125 4.56 1.34 -13.36
N VAL A 126 5.70 1.90 -12.99
CA VAL A 126 5.78 3.07 -12.10
C VAL A 126 5.85 4.31 -12.97
N GLU A 127 4.87 5.22 -12.84
CA GLU A 127 4.84 6.46 -13.63
C GLU A 127 5.37 7.66 -12.85
N GLU A 128 5.30 7.61 -11.52
CA GLU A 128 5.79 8.66 -10.65
C GLU A 128 6.30 8.09 -9.33
N VAL A 129 7.37 8.68 -8.80
CA VAL A 129 7.84 8.44 -7.42
C VAL A 129 7.76 9.74 -6.64
N GLY A 130 7.16 9.67 -5.44
CA GLY A 130 7.00 10.79 -4.54
C GLY A 130 7.77 10.58 -3.23
N VAL A 131 8.30 11.66 -2.66
CA VAL A 131 8.87 11.71 -1.31
C VAL A 131 8.18 12.82 -0.53
N ALA A 132 7.74 12.50 0.69
CA ALA A 132 7.10 13.45 1.60
C ALA A 132 7.68 13.31 3.02
N PHE A 133 7.86 14.43 3.68
CA PHE A 133 8.17 14.58 5.08
C PHE A 133 6.89 14.97 5.83
N PHE A 134 6.55 14.23 6.88
CA PHE A 134 5.33 14.50 7.63
C PHE A 134 5.57 15.33 8.89
N TYR A 135 6.57 14.93 9.69
CA TYR A 135 6.88 15.62 10.93
C TYR A 135 8.23 15.19 11.48
N ASN A 136 8.80 16.05 12.31
CA ASN A 136 10.02 15.78 13.05
C ASN A 136 9.74 14.79 14.20
N HIS A 137 10.58 13.76 14.34
CA HIS A 137 10.41 12.77 15.39
C HIS A 137 11.26 13.16 16.61
N TRP A 138 10.67 13.90 17.56
CA TRP A 138 11.30 14.27 18.83
C TRP A 138 10.48 13.77 20.02
N GLY A 139 10.57 12.47 20.31
CA GLY A 139 9.96 11.85 21.49
C GLY A 139 8.50 11.46 21.34
N LYS A 140 7.95 10.81 22.38
CA LYS A 140 6.54 10.41 22.44
C LYS A 140 5.68 11.66 22.66
N PHE A 141 4.48 11.64 22.04
CA PHE A 141 3.31 12.50 22.21
C PHE A 141 3.01 13.47 21.06
N ASN A 142 1.85 13.23 20.45
CA ASN A 142 1.25 13.88 19.28
C ASN A 142 1.87 13.56 17.91
N GLN A 143 1.86 12.26 17.55
CA GLN A 143 2.00 11.89 16.15
C GLN A 143 0.69 12.25 15.42
N PRO A 144 0.70 13.10 14.38
CA PRO A 144 -0.48 13.32 13.57
C PRO A 144 -0.94 12.00 12.94
N ALA A 145 -2.25 11.86 12.72
CA ALA A 145 -2.78 10.77 11.93
C ALA A 145 -2.12 10.82 10.54
N LEU A 146 -1.43 9.74 10.17
CA LEU A 146 -0.79 9.68 8.87
C LEU A 146 -1.79 9.21 7.82
N PRO A 147 -1.77 9.81 6.62
CA PRO A 147 -2.73 9.49 5.58
C PRO A 147 -2.59 8.05 5.10
N GLY A 148 -3.67 7.54 4.49
CA GLY A 148 -3.65 6.29 3.71
C GLY A 148 -2.66 6.37 2.54
N ALA A 149 -2.63 5.35 1.68
CA ALA A 149 -1.54 5.17 0.71
C ALA A 149 -1.28 6.38 -0.24
N GLY A 150 -2.26 7.24 -0.50
CA GLY A 150 -2.06 8.52 -1.18
C GLY A 150 -3.03 8.74 -2.34
N PRO A 151 -2.85 9.81 -3.13
CA PRO A 151 -1.71 10.75 -3.07
C PRO A 151 -1.66 11.56 -1.76
N VAL A 152 -0.48 12.09 -1.45
CA VAL A 152 -0.24 13.06 -0.37
C VAL A 152 0.44 14.28 -0.95
N ASP A 153 0.58 15.35 -0.16
CA ASP A 153 1.38 16.51 -0.56
C ASP A 153 2.86 16.11 -0.61
N TRP A 154 3.35 15.80 -1.81
CA TRP A 154 4.73 15.38 -2.04
C TRP A 154 5.69 16.58 -2.00
N ASP A 155 6.75 16.49 -1.20
CA ASP A 155 7.82 17.50 -1.18
C ASP A 155 8.70 17.41 -2.43
N ARG A 156 8.86 16.18 -2.95
CA ARG A 156 9.61 15.89 -4.16
C ARG A 156 8.90 14.83 -4.97
N THR A 157 8.81 15.05 -6.28
CA THR A 157 8.39 14.02 -7.24
C THR A 157 9.45 13.77 -8.30
N PHE A 158 9.45 12.56 -8.83
CA PHE A 158 10.23 12.10 -9.97
C PHE A 158 9.25 11.55 -10.98
N GLY A 159 9.13 12.24 -12.12
CA GLY A 159 8.21 11.84 -13.18
C GLY A 159 8.73 10.65 -14.01
N PRO A 160 7.98 10.24 -15.04
CA PRO A 160 8.24 9.02 -15.79
C PRO A 160 9.58 9.03 -16.54
N GLU A 161 10.09 10.21 -16.91
CA GLU A 161 11.41 10.36 -17.53
C GLU A 161 12.53 9.94 -16.56
N ALA A 162 12.56 10.51 -15.36
CA ALA A 162 13.55 10.16 -14.34
C ALA A 162 13.41 8.70 -13.85
N VAL A 163 12.18 8.19 -13.79
CA VAL A 163 11.93 6.78 -13.48
C VAL A 163 12.45 5.87 -14.61
N GLY A 164 12.25 6.26 -15.87
CA GLY A 164 12.69 5.51 -17.04
C GLY A 164 14.21 5.51 -17.27
N GLU A 165 14.95 6.40 -16.60
CA GLU A 165 16.42 6.41 -16.60
C GLU A 165 17.04 5.34 -15.70
N LEU A 166 16.26 4.71 -14.82
CA LEU A 166 16.72 3.59 -13.99
C LEU A 166 16.81 2.34 -14.85
N THR A 167 18.02 1.95 -15.24
CA THR A 167 18.26 0.85 -16.19
C THR A 167 18.93 -0.36 -15.54
N ASP A 168 19.65 -0.14 -14.43
CA ASP A 168 20.32 -1.17 -13.66
C ASP A 168 19.71 -1.30 -12.26
N SER A 169 19.81 -2.49 -11.66
CA SER A 169 19.25 -2.79 -10.33
C SER A 169 19.85 -1.97 -9.17
N ASP A 170 20.97 -1.30 -9.43
CA ASP A 170 21.68 -0.43 -8.49
C ASP A 170 21.37 1.07 -8.71
N ASP A 171 20.72 1.41 -9.83
CA ASP A 171 20.25 2.77 -10.09
C ASP A 171 19.19 3.17 -9.08
N ALA A 172 19.27 4.42 -8.63
CA ALA A 172 18.37 4.93 -7.60
C ALA A 172 18.07 6.40 -7.86
N LEU A 173 16.81 6.77 -7.63
CA LEU A 173 16.45 8.16 -7.43
C LEU A 173 16.99 8.59 -6.06
N THR A 174 17.50 9.82 -5.98
CA THR A 174 18.13 10.32 -4.76
C THR A 174 17.37 11.50 -4.19
N HIS A 175 17.18 11.49 -2.87
CA HIS A 175 16.60 12.60 -2.13
C HIS A 175 17.39 12.86 -0.85
N ASP A 176 17.71 14.12 -0.57
CA ASP A 176 18.45 14.46 0.64
C ASP A 176 17.54 14.49 1.87
N LEU A 177 17.98 13.86 2.94
CA LEU A 177 17.31 13.85 4.24
C LEU A 177 17.83 15.03 5.07
N ASP A 178 17.03 16.08 5.16
CA ASP A 178 17.43 17.31 5.84
C ASP A 178 17.25 17.25 7.36
N SER A 179 16.37 16.36 7.84
CA SER A 179 16.03 16.29 9.26
C SER A 179 15.69 14.88 9.73
N ARG A 180 15.87 14.65 11.03
CA ARG A 180 15.27 13.49 11.71
C ARG A 180 13.75 13.61 11.67
N GLY A 181 13.07 12.57 11.19
CA GLY A 181 11.61 12.56 11.23
C GLY A 181 10.97 11.43 10.44
N ARG A 182 9.66 11.53 10.30
CA ARG A 182 8.85 10.57 9.56
C ARG A 182 8.72 11.01 8.11
N TYR A 183 9.10 10.11 7.21
CA TYR A 183 9.03 10.30 5.78
C TYR A 183 8.16 9.22 5.14
N ARG A 184 7.71 9.48 3.91
CA ARG A 184 7.09 8.53 3.00
C ARG A 184 7.79 8.58 1.66
N VAL A 185 8.07 7.40 1.12
CA VAL A 185 8.32 7.21 -0.32
C VAL A 185 7.11 6.51 -0.90
N GLY A 186 6.59 7.02 -2.02
CA GLY A 186 5.50 6.39 -2.77
C GLY A 186 5.88 6.15 -4.21
N ALA A 187 5.37 5.07 -4.79
CA ALA A 187 5.40 4.81 -6.22
C ALA A 187 3.96 4.73 -6.76
N HIS A 188 3.62 5.59 -7.72
CA HIS A 188 2.33 5.54 -8.41
C HIS A 188 2.38 4.46 -9.47
N VAL A 189 1.48 3.47 -9.36
CA VAL A 189 1.52 2.27 -10.19
C VAL A 189 0.31 2.16 -11.10
N VAL A 190 0.58 1.80 -12.35
CA VAL A 190 -0.42 1.53 -13.37
C VAL A 190 -0.22 0.14 -13.96
N THR A 191 -1.28 -0.49 -14.42
CA THR A 191 -1.15 -1.73 -15.22
C THR A 191 -0.66 -1.42 -16.64
N GLU A 192 -0.22 -2.42 -17.39
CA GLU A 192 0.11 -2.29 -18.83
C GLU A 192 -1.00 -1.64 -19.68
N SER A 193 -2.28 -1.83 -19.30
CA SER A 193 -3.41 -1.20 -20.01
C SER A 193 -3.66 0.27 -19.63
N GLY A 194 -2.79 0.87 -18.82
CA GLY A 194 -2.92 2.24 -18.32
C GLY A 194 -3.92 2.41 -17.18
N ARG A 195 -4.45 1.32 -16.60
CA ARG A 195 -5.32 1.42 -15.42
C ARG A 195 -4.52 1.85 -14.19
N ASP A 196 -4.97 2.93 -13.57
CA ASP A 196 -4.47 3.42 -12.28
C ASP A 196 -4.83 2.45 -11.13
N LEU A 197 -3.81 2.05 -10.38
CA LEU A 197 -3.93 1.20 -9.20
C LEU A 197 -3.64 1.96 -7.90
N GLY A 198 -3.29 3.24 -7.98
CA GLY A 198 -2.96 4.11 -6.86
C GLY A 198 -1.49 4.02 -6.44
N TRP A 199 -1.21 4.48 -5.23
CA TRP A 199 0.14 4.62 -4.70
C TRP A 199 0.56 3.44 -3.84
N GLU A 200 1.76 2.91 -4.06
CA GLU A 200 2.42 1.92 -3.21
C GLU A 200 3.49 2.61 -2.38
N CYS A 201 3.26 2.69 -1.06
CA CYS A 201 4.04 3.56 -0.19
C CYS A 201 4.78 2.81 0.91
N VAL A 202 5.82 3.48 1.40
CA VAL A 202 6.65 3.07 2.52
C VAL A 202 6.84 4.28 3.42
N ASP A 203 6.27 4.21 4.60
CA ASP A 203 6.57 5.18 5.66
C ASP A 203 7.79 4.70 6.44
N PHE A 204 8.69 5.58 6.78
CA PHE A 204 9.85 5.24 7.60
C PHE A 204 10.27 6.41 8.47
N THR A 205 11.09 6.13 9.48
CA THR A 205 11.74 7.16 10.29
C THR A 205 13.18 7.28 9.82
N ALA A 206 13.61 8.50 9.47
CA ALA A 206 15.02 8.79 9.26
C ALA A 206 15.66 9.07 10.62
N GLU A 207 16.46 8.14 11.11
CA GLU A 207 17.15 8.24 12.40
C GLU A 207 18.62 8.64 12.20
N PRO A 208 19.16 9.61 12.96
CA PRO A 208 20.55 10.02 12.81
C PRO A 208 21.52 8.87 13.07
N ARG A 209 22.59 8.80 12.26
CA ARG A 209 23.73 7.90 12.47
C ARG A 209 25.03 8.65 12.27
N ILE A 210 26.10 8.19 12.93
CA ILE A 210 27.45 8.60 12.61
C ILE A 210 28.18 7.37 12.10
N GLU A 211 28.62 7.40 10.85
CA GLU A 211 29.41 6.33 10.27
C GLU A 211 30.79 6.84 9.89
N ARG A 212 31.83 6.21 10.46
CA ARG A 212 33.23 6.59 10.24
C ARG A 212 33.49 8.10 10.42
N GLY A 213 32.82 8.71 11.41
CA GLY A 213 32.93 10.14 11.71
C GLY A 213 32.09 11.06 10.83
N THR A 214 31.36 10.53 9.85
CA THR A 214 30.46 11.30 8.97
C THR A 214 29.02 11.22 9.48
N PRO A 215 28.37 12.36 9.78
CA PRO A 215 26.95 12.38 10.12
C PRO A 215 26.07 11.99 8.93
N GLY A 216 25.08 11.15 9.17
CA GLY A 216 24.10 10.71 8.19
C GLY A 216 22.81 10.23 8.84
N TYR A 217 22.02 9.47 8.10
CA TYR A 217 20.77 8.87 8.55
C TYR A 217 20.73 7.39 8.21
N TYR A 218 19.88 6.65 8.91
CA TYR A 218 19.43 5.32 8.52
C TYR A 218 17.91 5.24 8.57
N VAL A 219 17.36 4.32 7.79
CA VAL A 219 15.92 4.01 7.75
C VAL A 219 15.59 3.11 8.94
N SER A 220 14.69 3.54 9.83
CA SER A 220 14.11 2.71 10.88
C SER A 220 12.59 2.59 10.70
N ASP A 221 12.03 1.51 11.27
CA ASP A 221 10.59 1.22 11.30
C ASP A 221 9.89 1.42 9.94
N PRO A 222 10.33 0.71 8.88
CA PRO A 222 9.70 0.81 7.57
C PRO A 222 8.33 0.11 7.58
N TRP A 223 7.28 0.90 7.33
CA TRP A 223 5.90 0.46 7.25
C TRP A 223 5.41 0.54 5.81
N LYS A 224 5.03 -0.59 5.23
CA LYS A 224 4.34 -0.62 3.94
C LYS A 224 2.92 -0.09 4.09
N VAL A 225 2.56 0.89 3.27
CA VAL A 225 1.24 1.52 3.20
C VAL A 225 0.72 1.36 1.78
N SER A 226 -0.29 0.52 1.60
CA SER A 226 -0.84 0.17 0.28
C SER A 226 -2.36 0.28 0.31
N PRO A 227 -3.02 0.56 -0.83
CA PRO A 227 -4.47 0.44 -0.95
C PRO A 227 -4.91 -0.96 -0.58
N ARG A 228 -6.13 -1.13 -0.07
CA ARG A 228 -6.70 -2.48 0.18
C ARG A 228 -7.02 -3.18 -1.14
N ILE A 229 -7.06 -4.51 -1.08
CA ILE A 229 -7.43 -5.37 -2.21
C ILE A 229 -8.93 -5.57 -2.35
#